data_AF-A0AAF0X4P3-F1
#
_entry.id   AF-A0AAF0X4P3-F1
#
_cell.length_a   1.000
_cell.length_b   1.000
_cell.length_c   1.000
_cell.angle_alpha   90.00
_cell.angle_beta   90.00
_cell.angle_gamma   90.00
#
_symmetry.space_group_name_H-M   'P 1'
#
loop_
_entity.id
_entity.type
_entity.pdbx_description
1 polymer ?
#
loop_
_entity_poly.entity_id
_entity_poly.type
_entity_poly.pdbx_seq_one_letter_code
_entity_poly.pdbx_strand_id
1 'polypeptide(L)'
;MRDGVTDVSHSKTKNCGRKRIVVDWDKFEILSLTQRKTLCDAATGFSTSLLSSNLKQRPSLMEDNKKVRLKFCLSMLDKNSLPHESKFMNMNNIVHIDEKLFNLSKTTESIF
;
A
#
# COMPACT_ATOMS: atom_id res chain seq x y z
N MET A 1 26.25 -11.35 51.96
CA MET A 1 26.75 -11.51 50.58
C MET A 1 25.90 -12.57 49.88
N ARG A 2 25.19 -12.19 48.82
CA ARG A 2 24.59 -13.11 47.84
C ARG A 2 24.74 -12.41 46.48
N ASP A 3 25.89 -12.61 45.85
CA ASP A 3 26.14 -12.16 44.49
C ASP A 3 25.39 -13.09 43.53
N GLY A 4 24.09 -12.85 43.40
CA GLY A 4 23.27 -13.45 42.36
C GLY A 4 23.54 -12.74 41.04
N VAL A 5 24.48 -13.25 40.25
CA VAL A 5 24.62 -12.84 38.84
C VAL A 5 23.36 -13.29 38.12
N THR A 6 22.41 -12.37 37.98
CA THR A 6 21.21 -12.61 37.18
C THR A 6 21.62 -12.55 35.71
N ASP A 7 21.68 -13.71 35.06
CA ASP A 7 21.91 -13.79 33.62
C ASP A 7 20.74 -13.16 32.85
N VAL A 8 21.00 -12.02 32.20
CA VAL A 8 20.00 -11.22 31.47
C VAL A 8 19.97 -11.57 29.97
N SER A 9 20.88 -12.44 29.51
CA SER A 9 21.13 -12.76 28.09
C SER A 9 19.90 -13.31 27.35
N HIS A 10 18.93 -13.89 28.07
CA HIS A 10 17.71 -14.46 27.51
C HIS A 10 16.46 -13.57 27.59
N SER A 11 16.51 -12.45 28.31
CA SER A 11 15.31 -11.64 28.61
C SER A 11 14.70 -10.91 27.40
N LYS A 12 15.48 -10.74 26.32
CA LYS A 12 15.06 -10.01 25.11
C LYS A 12 15.23 -10.80 23.81
N THR A 13 15.76 -12.02 23.87
CA THR A 13 16.10 -12.85 22.69
C THR A 13 14.86 -13.28 21.89
N LYS A 14 13.67 -13.28 22.50
CA LYS A 14 12.37 -13.51 21.81
C LYS A 14 11.60 -12.23 21.50
N ASN A 15 12.09 -11.07 21.98
CA ASN A 15 11.52 -9.74 21.78
C ASN A 15 12.39 -8.93 20.81
N CYS A 16 12.92 -9.59 19.77
CA CYS A 16 13.67 -8.94 18.70
C CYS A 16 12.76 -8.71 17.49
N GLY A 17 12.83 -7.50 16.93
CA GLY A 17 12.02 -7.06 15.81
C GLY A 17 10.75 -6.29 16.20
N ARG A 18 10.32 -5.39 15.31
CA ARG A 18 9.05 -4.66 15.47
C ARG A 18 7.91 -5.64 15.21
N LYS A 19 7.09 -5.93 16.22
CA LYS A 19 5.86 -6.72 16.04
C LYS A 19 4.98 -6.02 15.00
N ARG A 20 4.54 -6.77 13.99
CA ARG A 20 3.62 -6.26 12.96
C ARG A 20 2.32 -5.87 13.66
N ILE A 21 1.90 -4.63 13.47
CA ILE A 21 0.63 -4.19 14.03
C ILE A 21 -0.47 -4.72 13.12
N VAL A 22 -1.29 -5.63 13.64
CA VAL A 22 -2.47 -6.14 12.93
C VAL A 22 -3.52 -5.03 12.94
N VAL A 23 -3.89 -4.58 11.75
CA VAL A 23 -4.94 -3.59 11.55
C VAL A 23 -6.22 -4.34 11.24
N ASP A 24 -7.21 -4.17 12.09
CA ASP A 24 -8.55 -4.67 11.85
C ASP A 24 -9.27 -3.67 10.93
N TRP A 25 -9.34 -4.00 9.64
CA TRP A 25 -9.94 -3.13 8.62
C TRP A 25 -11.47 -3.07 8.72
N ASP A 26 -12.10 -4.09 9.31
CA ASP A 26 -13.54 -4.13 9.52
C ASP A 26 -13.96 -3.00 10.47
N LYS A 27 -13.15 -2.74 11.50
CA LYS A 27 -13.32 -1.57 12.38
C LYS A 27 -13.20 -0.24 11.64
N PHE A 28 -12.38 -0.15 10.59
CA PHE A 28 -12.23 1.09 9.82
C PHE A 28 -13.45 1.37 8.96
N GLU A 29 -14.08 0.34 8.42
CA GLU A 29 -15.30 0.47 7.60
C GLU A 29 -16.50 0.96 8.42
N ILE A 30 -16.59 0.52 9.68
CA ILE A 30 -17.65 0.89 10.63
C ILE A 30 -17.57 2.36 11.09
N LEU A 31 -16.38 3.00 11.05
CA LEU A 31 -16.23 4.40 11.47
C LEU A 31 -17.08 5.33 10.59
N SER A 32 -17.69 6.35 11.19
CA SER A 32 -18.42 7.37 10.42
C SER A 32 -17.46 8.15 9.49
N LEU A 33 -17.99 8.72 8.40
CA LEU A 33 -17.18 9.49 7.45
C LEU A 33 -16.46 10.67 8.11
N THR A 34 -17.08 11.32 9.11
CA THR A 34 -16.48 12.37 9.93
C THR A 34 -15.28 11.88 10.72
N GLN A 35 -15.33 10.65 11.24
CA GLN A 35 -14.21 10.01 11.95
C GLN A 35 -13.11 9.48 11.01
N ARG A 36 -13.32 9.52 9.69
CA ARG A 36 -12.33 9.10 8.68
C ARG A 36 -11.73 10.27 7.88
N LYS A 37 -12.16 11.50 8.14
CA LYS A 37 -11.79 12.69 7.34
C LYS A 37 -10.31 13.01 7.41
N THR A 38 -9.76 13.10 8.62
CA THR A 38 -8.33 13.36 8.82
C THR A 38 -7.67 12.22 9.57
N LEU A 39 -6.34 12.18 9.49
CA LEU A 39 -5.53 11.20 10.21
C LEU A 39 -5.71 11.32 11.73
N CYS A 40 -5.95 12.55 12.22
CA CYS A 40 -6.30 12.82 13.61
C CYS A 40 -7.71 12.35 13.97
N ASP A 41 -8.68 12.51 13.07
CA ASP A 41 -10.05 12.01 13.32
C ASP A 41 -10.06 10.49 13.38
N ALA A 42 -9.36 9.84 12.43
CA ALA A 42 -9.22 8.39 12.39
C ALA A 42 -8.35 7.84 13.53
N ALA A 43 -7.59 8.72 14.21
CA ALA A 43 -6.81 8.37 15.39
C ALA A 43 -7.66 7.90 16.57
N THR A 44 -8.95 8.28 16.58
CA THR A 44 -9.88 7.86 17.63
C THR A 44 -10.19 6.37 17.56
N GLY A 45 -10.07 5.74 16.38
CA GLY A 45 -10.24 4.30 16.18
C GLY A 45 -8.93 3.51 16.00
N PHE A 46 -7.83 4.17 15.62
CA PHE A 46 -6.54 3.54 15.31
C PHE A 46 -5.37 4.43 15.75
N SER A 47 -4.15 3.91 15.91
CA SER A 47 -3.02 4.81 16.19
C SER A 47 -2.64 5.66 14.96
N THR A 48 -2.37 6.95 15.16
CA THR A 48 -1.91 7.90 14.11
C THR A 48 -0.66 7.43 13.38
N SER A 49 0.31 6.88 14.11
CA SER A 49 1.58 6.37 13.55
C SER A 49 1.37 5.18 12.59
N LEU A 50 0.32 4.40 12.82
CA LEU A 50 -0.05 3.25 12.02
C LEU A 50 -0.80 3.69 10.75
N LEU A 51 -1.72 4.64 10.88
CA LEU A 51 -2.43 5.19 9.74
C LEU A 51 -1.47 5.90 8.76
N SER A 52 -0.62 6.80 9.26
CA SER A 52 0.33 7.55 8.42
C SER A 52 1.31 6.66 7.64
N SER A 53 1.80 5.58 8.24
CA SER A 53 2.71 4.65 7.57
C SER A 53 2.05 3.77 6.51
N ASN A 54 0.73 3.51 6.63
CA ASN A 54 -0.04 2.70 5.68
C ASN A 54 -0.76 3.54 4.61
N LEU A 55 -1.08 4.80 4.91
CA LEU A 55 -1.60 5.77 3.96
C LEU A 55 -0.46 6.41 3.16
N LYS A 56 0.26 5.61 2.36
CA LYS A 56 0.96 6.17 1.19
C LYS A 56 -0.12 6.63 0.20
N GLN A 57 -0.59 7.85 0.38
CA GLN A 57 -1.61 8.41 -0.47
C GLN A 57 -1.04 8.55 -1.88
N ARG A 58 -1.59 7.77 -2.82
CA ARG A 58 -1.41 8.07 -4.24
C ARG A 58 -1.90 9.50 -4.46
N PRO A 59 -1.19 10.32 -5.26
CA PRO A 59 -1.62 11.68 -5.56
C PRO A 59 -3.08 11.67 -6.00
N SER A 60 -3.87 12.58 -5.45
CA SER A 60 -5.28 12.71 -5.85
C SER A 60 -5.37 12.98 -7.34
N LEU A 61 -6.27 12.27 -8.03
CA LEU A 61 -6.50 12.50 -9.46
C LEU A 61 -7.29 13.79 -9.62
N MET A 62 -6.60 14.87 -9.96
CA MET A 62 -7.22 16.10 -10.45
C MET A 62 -8.05 15.81 -11.70
N GLU A 63 -9.05 16.66 -11.94
CA GLU A 63 -9.97 16.48 -13.06
C GLU A 63 -9.25 16.41 -14.41
N ASP A 64 -8.20 17.22 -14.59
CA ASP A 64 -7.39 17.19 -15.81
C ASP A 64 -6.62 15.88 -15.95
N ASN A 65 -6.08 15.34 -14.85
CA ASN A 65 -5.41 14.03 -14.86
C ASN A 65 -6.38 12.90 -15.23
N LYS A 66 -7.65 12.98 -14.76
CA LYS A 66 -8.68 12.02 -15.16
C LYS A 66 -8.99 12.11 -16.65
N LYS A 67 -9.15 13.32 -17.18
CA LYS A 67 -9.41 13.54 -18.62
C LYS A 67 -8.29 12.99 -19.48
N VAL A 68 -7.03 13.25 -19.12
CA VAL A 68 -5.87 12.73 -19.85
C VAL A 68 -5.86 11.20 -19.83
N ARG A 69 -6.08 10.58 -18.67
CA ARG A 69 -6.15 9.12 -18.55
C ARG A 69 -7.30 8.53 -19.35
N LEU A 70 -8.48 9.16 -19.32
CA LEU A 70 -9.64 8.69 -20.07
C LEU A 70 -9.40 8.78 -21.59
N LYS A 71 -8.84 9.90 -22.07
CA LYS A 71 -8.45 10.05 -23.47
C LYS A 71 -7.47 8.96 -23.91
N PHE A 72 -6.48 8.64 -23.08
CA PHE A 72 -5.56 7.54 -23.34
C PHE A 72 -6.28 6.19 -23.42
N CYS A 73 -7.14 5.87 -22.45
CA CYS A 73 -7.91 4.62 -22.48
C CYS A 73 -8.78 4.51 -23.75
N LEU A 74 -9.46 5.59 -24.13
CA LEU A 74 -10.29 5.63 -25.34
C LEU A 74 -9.45 5.44 -26.61
N SER A 75 -8.23 5.97 -26.66
CA SER A 75 -7.33 5.78 -27.79
C SER A 75 -6.84 4.34 -27.95
N MET A 76 -6.84 3.56 -26.87
CA MET A 76 -6.43 2.16 -26.85
C MET A 76 -7.57 1.20 -27.18
N LEU A 77 -8.81 1.67 -27.38
CA LEU A 77 -9.93 0.81 -27.78
C LEU A 77 -9.83 0.42 -29.27
N ASP A 78 -10.10 -0.85 -29.56
CA ASP A 78 -10.18 -1.35 -30.92
C ASP A 78 -11.49 -0.91 -31.57
N LYS A 79 -11.36 -0.05 -32.59
CA LYS A 79 -12.48 0.51 -33.35
C LYS A 79 -13.32 -0.57 -34.04
N ASN A 80 -12.70 -1.70 -34.40
CA ASN A 80 -13.40 -2.79 -35.09
C ASN A 80 -14.26 -3.63 -34.14
N SER A 81 -14.00 -3.54 -32.83
CA SER A 81 -14.70 -4.28 -31.79
C SER A 81 -15.94 -3.53 -31.24
N LEU A 82 -16.06 -2.24 -31.58
CA LEU A 82 -17.18 -1.38 -31.20
C LEU A 82 -18.37 -1.57 -32.16
N PRO A 83 -19.62 -1.59 -31.66
CA PRO A 83 -20.05 -1.41 -30.27
C PRO A 83 -20.28 -2.72 -29.50
N HIS A 84 -20.27 -3.86 -30.18
CA HIS A 84 -20.83 -5.09 -29.64
C HIS A 84 -19.92 -5.78 -28.60
N GLU A 85 -18.59 -5.61 -28.71
CA GLU A 85 -17.64 -6.21 -27.78
C GLU A 85 -16.38 -5.34 -27.68
N SER A 86 -16.50 -4.18 -27.04
CA SER A 86 -15.39 -3.24 -26.89
C SER A 86 -14.17 -3.91 -26.25
N LYS A 87 -13.10 -4.08 -27.02
CA LYS A 87 -11.82 -4.63 -26.61
C LYS A 87 -10.74 -3.57 -26.72
N PHE A 88 -9.69 -3.71 -25.92
CA PHE A 88 -8.48 -2.92 -26.11
C PHE A 88 -7.65 -3.51 -27.26
N MET A 89 -6.92 -2.65 -27.96
CA MET A 89 -5.96 -3.04 -28.97
C MET A 89 -4.93 -3.99 -28.37
N ASN A 90 -4.62 -5.04 -29.11
CA ASN A 90 -3.66 -6.02 -28.65
C ASN A 90 -2.25 -5.41 -28.60
N MET A 91 -1.53 -5.62 -27.50
CA MET A 91 -0.24 -4.98 -27.22
C MET A 91 0.94 -5.88 -27.61
N ASN A 92 0.75 -6.80 -28.56
CA ASN A 92 1.77 -7.77 -29.00
C ASN A 92 3.09 -7.13 -29.45
N ASN A 93 3.07 -5.86 -29.84
CA ASN A 93 4.22 -5.10 -30.33
C ASN A 93 4.73 -4.06 -29.32
N ILE A 94 4.23 -4.06 -28.08
CA ILE A 94 4.59 -3.10 -27.04
C ILE A 94 5.36 -3.82 -25.93
N VAL A 95 6.55 -3.32 -25.63
CA VAL A 95 7.34 -3.77 -24.47
C VAL A 95 7.09 -2.80 -23.31
N HIS A 96 6.57 -3.31 -22.19
CA HIS A 96 6.38 -2.54 -20.98
C HIS A 96 7.61 -2.69 -20.07
N ILE A 97 8.28 -1.57 -19.78
CA ILE A 97 9.41 -1.50 -18.86
C ILE A 97 9.02 -0.56 -17.72
N ASP A 98 9.20 -1.00 -16.49
CA ASP A 98 8.94 -0.21 -15.29
C ASP A 98 10.12 -0.36 -14.32
N GLU A 99 10.57 0.77 -13.76
CA GLU A 99 11.64 0.77 -12.77
C GLU A 99 11.04 0.49 -11.39
N LYS A 100 11.25 -0.75 -10.94
CA LYS A 100 10.91 -1.13 -9.57
C LYS A 100 12.09 -0.85 -8.64
N LEU A 101 11.91 0.09 -7.71
CA LEU A 101 12.87 0.34 -6.63
C LEU A 101 12.92 -0.86 -5.68
N PHE A 102 14.06 -1.56 -5.65
CA PHE A 102 14.34 -2.62 -4.68
C PHE A 102 15.06 -2.04 -3.46
N ASN A 103 14.51 -2.25 -2.27
CA ASN A 103 15.17 -1.89 -1.02
C ASN A 103 16.20 -2.97 -0.66
N LEU A 104 17.48 -2.71 -0.98
CA LEU A 104 18.61 -3.62 -0.73
C LEU A 104 18.87 -3.91 0.76
N SER A 105 18.23 -3.19 1.68
CA SER A 105 18.37 -3.38 3.13
C SER A 105 17.57 -4.56 3.70
N LYS A 106 16.73 -5.20 2.89
CA LYS A 106 16.12 -6.48 3.26
C LYS A 106 17.07 -7.61 2.89
N THR A 107 17.76 -8.16 3.88
CA THR A 107 18.45 -9.45 3.73
C THR A 107 17.44 -10.50 3.27
N THR A 108 17.69 -11.04 2.08
CA THR A 108 17.11 -12.26 1.49
C THR A 108 15.59 -12.25 1.26
N GLU A 109 15.14 -11.60 0.18
CA GLU A 109 14.03 -12.16 -0.60
C GLU A 109 14.65 -12.73 -1.89
N SER A 110 14.63 -14.05 -2.03
CA SER A 110 15.12 -14.76 -3.22
C SER A 110 14.22 -14.38 -4.40
N ILE A 111 14.79 -13.69 -5.38
CA ILE A 111 14.12 -13.36 -6.63
C ILE A 111 14.27 -14.58 -7.56
N PHE A 112 13.27 -15.44 -7.59
CA PHE A 112 12.99 -16.39 -8.67
C PHE A 112 11.53 -16.27 -9.08
#